data_AF-A0A6S6SFI3-F1
#
_entry.id   AF-A0A6S6SFI3-F1
#
_cell.length_a   1.000
_cell.length_b   1.000
_cell.length_c   1.000
_cell.angle_alpha   90.00
_cell.angle_beta   90.00
_cell.angle_gamma   90.00
#
_symmetry.space_group_name_H-M   'P 1'
#
loop_
_entity.id
_entity.type
_entity.pdbx_description
1 polymer ?
#
loop_
_entity_poly.entity_id
_entity_poly.type
_entity_poly.pdbx_seq_one_letter_code
_entity_poly.pdbx_strand_id
1 'polypeptide(L)'
;MNKYYLVDNLYTISIAGEWEKAEDERFKIYTSNEEERMIFSASNYEGEGKKPSINEIENVVDDMFAGFDERYESCNDKEVSSSYIYQGFKNGEDYEYYLFTVIDTVDGNHLLVALHLMDGLCDYNGTRKALLVDVMESIRVLS
;
A
#
# COMPACT_ATOMS: atom_id res chain seq x y z
N MET A 1 -20.21 4.59 -2.66
CA MET A 1 -19.67 5.65 -3.54
C MET A 1 -18.17 5.69 -3.32
N ASN A 2 -17.36 5.70 -4.37
CA ASN A 2 -15.90 5.77 -4.21
C ASN A 2 -15.48 7.21 -3.89
N LYS A 3 -14.59 7.38 -2.91
CA LYS A 3 -13.97 8.67 -2.60
C LYS A 3 -12.53 8.68 -3.12
N TYR A 4 -12.14 9.80 -3.70
CA TYR A 4 -10.77 10.03 -4.17
C TYR A 4 -9.97 10.79 -3.12
N TYR A 5 -8.73 10.37 -2.91
CA TYR A 5 -7.83 10.94 -1.93
C TYR A 5 -6.51 11.33 -2.60
N LEU A 6 -6.03 12.53 -2.30
CA LEU A 6 -4.75 13.04 -2.77
C LEU A 6 -3.62 12.56 -1.85
N VAL A 7 -2.62 11.88 -2.42
CA VAL A 7 -1.41 11.39 -1.73
C VAL A 7 -0.24 12.30 -2.09
N ASP A 8 0.38 12.91 -1.07
CA ASP A 8 1.58 13.76 -1.17
C ASP A 8 1.55 14.87 -2.25
N ASN A 9 0.36 15.27 -2.72
CA ASN A 9 0.17 16.16 -3.88
C ASN A 9 0.71 15.61 -5.22
N LEU A 10 0.94 14.30 -5.33
CA LEU A 10 1.53 13.66 -6.52
C LEU A 10 0.51 12.87 -7.33
N TYR A 11 -0.38 12.14 -6.65
CA TYR A 11 -1.40 11.32 -7.31
C TYR A 11 -2.65 11.18 -6.46
N THR A 12 -3.73 10.77 -7.10
CA THR A 12 -4.98 10.39 -6.43
C THR A 12 -5.18 8.88 -6.44
N ILE A 13 -5.76 8.36 -5.37
CA ILE A 13 -6.29 7.00 -5.28
C ILE A 13 -7.78 7.04 -4.96
N SER A 14 -8.50 5.98 -5.34
CA SER A 14 -9.90 5.77 -4.98
C SER A 14 -10.01 4.59 -4.03
N ILE A 15 -10.70 4.79 -2.91
CA ILE A 15 -10.96 3.73 -1.93
C ILE A 15 -12.47 3.60 -1.74
N ALA A 16 -12.97 2.36 -1.84
CA ALA A 16 -14.39 2.06 -1.67
C ALA A 16 -14.76 2.05 -0.18
N GLY A 17 -15.96 2.55 0.14
CA GLY A 17 -16.47 2.63 1.51
C GLY A 17 -16.33 4.01 2.12
N GLU A 18 -16.63 4.09 3.42
CA GLU A 18 -16.58 5.33 4.18
C GLU A 18 -15.26 5.41 4.94
N TRP A 19 -14.41 6.34 4.50
CA TRP A 19 -13.13 6.61 5.15
C TRP A 19 -12.98 8.09 5.46
N GLU A 20 -12.17 8.35 6.49
CA GLU A 20 -11.85 9.66 7.01
C GLU A 20 -10.34 9.85 7.05
N LYS A 21 -9.87 11.04 6.65
CA LYS A 21 -8.44 11.35 6.59
C LYS A 21 -7.91 11.68 7.99
N ALA A 22 -6.76 11.12 8.34
CA ALA A 22 -5.99 11.53 9.51
C ALA A 22 -5.57 13.00 9.37
N GLU A 23 -5.80 13.81 10.41
CA GLU A 23 -5.50 15.26 10.35
C GLU A 23 -3.99 15.56 10.26
N ASP A 24 -3.15 14.76 10.93
CA ASP A 24 -1.72 15.06 11.14
C ASP A 24 -0.73 14.12 10.41
N GLU A 25 -1.20 13.19 9.59
CA GLU A 25 -0.33 12.21 8.91
C GLU A 25 -0.28 12.43 7.38
N ARG A 26 0.93 12.28 6.79
CA ARG A 26 1.23 12.55 5.36
C ARG A 26 0.19 11.95 4.41
N PHE A 27 -0.15 10.67 4.63
CA PHE A 27 -1.33 10.05 4.06
C PHE A 27 -1.76 8.82 4.88
N LYS A 28 -2.79 9.00 5.69
CA LYS A 28 -3.45 7.92 6.42
C LYS A 28 -4.94 8.17 6.47
N ILE A 29 -5.72 7.11 6.26
CA ILE A 29 -7.17 7.17 6.37
C ILE A 29 -7.67 6.01 7.23
N TYR A 30 -8.78 6.24 7.91
CA TYR A 30 -9.43 5.28 8.80
C TYR A 30 -10.82 4.96 8.27
N THR A 31 -11.28 3.74 8.48
CA THR A 31 -12.71 3.44 8.39
C THR A 31 -13.49 4.30 9.37
N SER A 32 -14.65 4.80 8.94
CA SER A 32 -15.54 5.61 9.80
C SER A 32 -16.22 4.81 10.91
N ASN A 33 -16.12 3.48 10.87
CA ASN A 33 -16.69 2.59 11.88
C ASN A 33 -15.72 2.43 13.06
N GLU A 34 -16.13 2.86 14.26
CA GLU A 34 -15.32 2.73 15.48
C GLU A 34 -15.03 1.28 15.89
N GLU A 35 -15.87 0.32 15.47
CA GLU A 35 -15.73 -1.10 15.79
C GLU A 35 -14.72 -1.83 14.89
N GLU A 36 -14.51 -1.36 13.67
CA GLU A 36 -13.53 -1.90 12.73
C GLU A 36 -12.51 -0.81 12.44
N ARG A 37 -11.44 -0.68 13.23
CA ARG A 37 -10.39 0.32 12.95
C ARG A 37 -9.40 -0.23 11.93
N MET A 38 -9.77 -0.19 10.65
CA MET A 38 -8.82 -0.38 9.57
C MET A 38 -8.08 0.93 9.30
N ILE A 39 -6.79 0.81 9.05
CA ILE A 39 -5.93 1.94 8.73
C ILE A 39 -5.32 1.70 7.36
N PHE A 40 -5.55 2.62 6.42
CA PHE A 40 -4.87 2.60 5.14
C PHE A 40 -3.85 3.75 5.08
N SER A 41 -2.66 3.47 4.56
CA SER A 41 -1.61 4.45 4.31
C SER A 41 -0.92 4.19 2.97
N ALA A 42 -0.35 5.25 2.39
CA ALA A 42 0.37 5.19 1.14
C ALA A 42 1.64 6.05 1.26
N SER A 43 2.77 5.50 0.85
CA SER A 43 4.07 6.16 0.89
C SER A 43 4.79 6.05 -0.44
N ASN A 44 5.65 7.01 -0.72
CA ASN A 44 6.36 7.12 -2.00
C ASN A 44 7.87 7.13 -1.79
N TYR A 45 8.58 6.45 -2.69
CA TYR A 45 10.03 6.51 -2.82
C TYR A 45 10.37 6.89 -4.26
N GLU A 46 11.06 8.01 -4.43
CA GLU A 46 11.40 8.54 -5.75
C GLU A 46 12.67 7.89 -6.31
N GLY A 47 12.65 7.59 -7.60
CA GLY A 47 13.80 7.15 -8.37
C GLY A 47 13.91 7.90 -9.69
N GLU A 48 15.15 8.05 -10.16
CA GLU A 48 15.49 8.72 -11.42
C GLU A 48 15.76 7.71 -12.54
N GLY A 49 15.47 8.10 -13.78
CA GLY A 49 15.79 7.31 -14.97
C GLY A 49 14.68 6.35 -15.39
N LYS A 50 15.05 5.28 -16.12
CA LYS A 50 14.08 4.33 -16.67
C LYS A 50 13.26 3.71 -15.53
N LYS A 51 11.93 3.76 -15.65
CA LYS A 51 11.02 3.07 -14.74
C LYS A 51 11.42 1.58 -14.63
N PRO A 52 11.75 1.10 -13.41
CA PRO A 52 12.04 -0.30 -13.21
C PRO A 52 10.75 -1.12 -13.31
N SER A 53 10.88 -2.33 -13.84
CA SER A 53 9.87 -3.37 -13.73
C SER A 53 9.77 -3.89 -12.29
N ILE A 54 8.67 -4.57 -11.98
CA ILE A 54 8.46 -5.17 -10.66
C ILE A 54 9.57 -6.16 -10.28
N ASN A 55 10.00 -6.99 -11.22
CA ASN A 55 11.11 -7.93 -10.98
C ASN A 55 12.45 -7.21 -10.73
N GLU A 56 12.65 -6.01 -11.27
CA GLU A 56 13.87 -5.22 -11.02
C GLU A 56 13.89 -4.62 -9.60
N ILE A 57 12.73 -4.37 -8.99
CA ILE A 57 12.63 -3.87 -7.61
C ILE A 57 12.43 -4.98 -6.56
N GLU A 58 12.28 -6.24 -6.97
CA GLU A 58 11.96 -7.34 -6.04
C GLU A 58 12.97 -7.45 -4.91
N ASN A 59 14.27 -7.37 -5.21
CA ASN A 59 15.30 -7.44 -4.16
C ASN A 59 15.20 -6.28 -3.15
N VAL A 60 14.83 -5.09 -3.61
CA VAL A 60 14.66 -3.92 -2.72
C VAL A 60 13.47 -4.13 -1.80
N VAL A 61 12.37 -4.66 -2.33
CA VAL A 61 11.18 -4.98 -1.54
C VAL A 61 11.44 -6.14 -0.59
N ASP A 62 12.21 -7.14 -1.00
CA ASP A 62 12.61 -8.27 -0.16
C ASP A 62 13.48 -7.84 1.01
N ASP A 63 14.40 -6.89 0.81
CA ASP A 63 15.16 -6.28 1.88
C ASP A 63 14.26 -5.53 2.87
N MET A 64 13.21 -4.85 2.38
CA MET A 64 12.22 -4.20 3.24
C MET A 64 11.41 -5.23 4.04
N PHE A 65 10.95 -6.30 3.40
CA PHE A 65 10.22 -7.39 4.05
C PHE A 65 11.07 -8.13 5.07
N ALA A 66 12.34 -8.41 4.78
CA ALA A 66 13.25 -9.00 5.76
C ALA A 66 13.39 -8.13 7.02
N GLY A 67 13.45 -6.80 6.85
CA GLY A 67 13.42 -5.86 7.97
C GLY A 67 12.10 -5.86 8.75
N PHE A 68 10.98 -6.20 8.11
CA PHE A 68 9.69 -6.38 8.78
C PHE A 68 9.62 -7.72 9.52
N ASP A 69 10.18 -8.80 8.98
CA ASP A 69 10.26 -10.12 9.63
C ASP A 69 11.05 -10.10 10.94
N GLU A 70 11.98 -9.15 11.11
CA GLU A 70 12.64 -8.92 12.40
C GLU A 70 11.69 -8.41 13.49
N ARG A 71 10.51 -7.87 13.10
CA ARG A 71 9.54 -7.21 13.98
C ARG A 71 8.19 -7.90 14.03
N TYR A 72 7.79 -8.54 12.93
CA TYR A 72 6.47 -9.12 12.69
C TYR A 72 6.62 -10.55 12.15
N GLU A 73 5.55 -11.35 12.25
CA GLU A 73 5.56 -12.71 11.72
C GLU A 73 5.00 -12.72 10.29
N SER A 74 5.81 -13.12 9.29
CA SER A 74 5.32 -13.29 7.90
C SER A 74 4.14 -14.25 7.83
N CYS A 75 3.11 -13.87 7.06
CA CYS A 75 2.00 -14.76 6.71
C CYS A 75 2.38 -15.82 5.66
N ASN A 76 3.62 -15.82 5.15
CA ASN A 76 4.13 -16.72 4.10
C ASN A 76 3.28 -16.72 2.82
N ASP A 77 2.73 -15.57 2.47
CA ASP A 77 1.79 -15.33 1.38
C ASP A 77 2.36 -14.42 0.28
N LYS A 78 3.69 -14.28 0.21
CA LYS A 78 4.37 -13.41 -0.75
C LYS A 78 3.89 -13.71 -2.17
N GLU A 79 3.45 -12.68 -2.86
CA GLU A 79 3.06 -12.74 -4.27
C GLU A 79 3.84 -11.71 -5.08
N VAL A 80 4.41 -12.15 -6.19
CA VAL A 80 5.10 -11.31 -7.17
C VAL A 80 4.37 -11.43 -8.49
N SER A 81 3.77 -10.32 -8.93
CA SER A 81 3.09 -10.21 -10.21
C SER A 81 3.86 -9.31 -11.17
N SER A 82 3.33 -9.12 -12.38
CA SER A 82 3.91 -8.15 -13.32
C SER A 82 3.69 -6.68 -12.93
N SER A 83 2.78 -6.40 -11.99
CA SER A 83 2.37 -5.03 -11.61
C SER A 83 2.55 -4.70 -10.13
N TYR A 84 2.78 -5.68 -9.26
CA TYR A 84 3.00 -5.46 -7.83
C TYR A 84 3.75 -6.60 -7.14
N ILE A 85 4.25 -6.31 -5.94
CA ILE A 85 4.71 -7.29 -4.94
C ILE A 85 3.85 -7.12 -3.69
N TYR A 86 3.38 -8.22 -3.12
CA TYR A 86 2.53 -8.22 -1.94
C TYR A 86 3.03 -9.20 -0.88
N GLN A 87 2.87 -8.86 0.40
CA GLN A 87 3.03 -9.77 1.54
C GLN A 87 2.23 -9.27 2.75
N GLY A 88 1.65 -10.22 3.50
CA GLY A 88 1.04 -9.98 4.80
C GLY A 88 1.97 -10.30 5.96
N PHE A 89 1.83 -9.57 7.05
CA PHE A 89 2.55 -9.76 8.30
C PHE A 89 1.59 -9.71 9.48
N LYS A 90 1.86 -10.50 10.50
CA LYS A 90 1.15 -10.47 11.77
C LYS A 90 1.94 -9.65 12.79
N ASN A 91 1.30 -8.66 13.39
CA ASN A 91 1.85 -7.76 14.40
C ASN A 91 1.00 -7.83 15.68
N GLY A 92 1.31 -8.77 16.56
CA GLY A 92 0.50 -9.04 17.74
C GLY A 92 -0.87 -9.63 17.36
N GLU A 93 -1.95 -8.92 17.66
CA GLU A 93 -3.33 -9.30 17.31
C GLU A 93 -3.76 -8.71 15.96
N ASP A 94 -2.98 -7.77 15.41
CA ASP A 94 -3.29 -7.07 14.17
C ASP A 94 -2.58 -7.75 12.97
N TYR A 95 -3.14 -7.53 11.78
CA TYR A 95 -2.52 -7.92 10.51
C TYR A 95 -2.18 -6.69 9.68
N GLU A 96 -0.97 -6.66 9.15
CA GLU A 96 -0.47 -5.62 8.25
C GLU A 96 -0.26 -6.19 6.85
N TYR A 97 -0.85 -5.54 5.86
CA TYR A 97 -0.86 -5.97 4.47
C TYR A 97 -0.11 -4.94 3.64
N TYR A 98 0.93 -5.35 2.95
CA TYR A 98 1.78 -4.47 2.15
C TYR A 98 1.68 -4.82 0.68
N LEU A 99 1.49 -3.81 -0.18
CA LEU A 99 1.55 -3.92 -1.63
C LEU A 99 2.44 -2.83 -2.19
N PHE A 100 3.48 -3.23 -2.93
CA PHE A 100 4.42 -2.35 -3.61
C PHE A 100 4.15 -2.33 -5.11
N THR A 101 4.10 -1.15 -5.72
CA THR A 101 3.98 -0.97 -7.16
C THR A 101 4.87 0.18 -7.64
N VAL A 102 5.08 0.30 -8.95
CA VAL A 102 5.85 1.41 -9.54
C VAL A 102 4.98 2.19 -10.52
N ILE A 103 4.91 3.50 -10.33
CA ILE A 103 4.19 4.41 -11.22
C ILE A 103 5.13 5.43 -11.87
N ASP A 104 4.77 5.87 -13.07
CA ASP A 104 5.48 6.96 -13.78
C ASP A 104 4.96 8.30 -13.28
N THR A 105 5.86 9.25 -13.03
CA THR A 105 5.49 10.66 -12.81
C THR A 105 5.48 11.42 -14.13
N VAL A 106 4.95 12.64 -14.12
CA VAL A 106 4.85 13.50 -15.31
C VAL A 106 6.22 13.98 -15.79
N ASP A 107 7.19 14.13 -14.88
CA ASP A 107 8.52 14.65 -15.18
C ASP A 107 9.53 13.57 -15.62
N GLY A 108 9.07 12.34 -15.86
CA GLY A 108 9.93 11.22 -16.24
C GLY A 108 10.66 10.54 -15.06
N ASN A 109 10.42 10.99 -13.83
CA ASN A 109 10.77 10.26 -12.61
C ASN A 109 9.78 9.12 -12.37
N HIS A 110 10.13 8.18 -11.51
CA HIS A 110 9.22 7.10 -11.10
C HIS A 110 9.09 7.05 -9.58
N LEU A 111 7.93 6.59 -9.12
CA LEU A 111 7.66 6.39 -7.70
C LEU A 111 7.45 4.90 -7.43
N LEU A 112 8.20 4.36 -6.49
CA LEU A 112 7.79 3.16 -5.78
C LEU A 112 6.73 3.56 -4.77
N VAL A 113 5.53 3.06 -4.97
CA VAL A 113 4.39 3.29 -4.09
C VAL A 113 4.24 2.08 -3.18
N ALA A 114 4.30 2.31 -1.88
CA ALA A 114 3.96 1.33 -0.86
C ALA A 114 2.56 1.62 -0.35
N LEU A 115 1.61 0.72 -0.62
CA LEU A 115 0.28 0.73 -0.03
C LEU A 115 0.28 -0.20 1.18
N HIS A 116 -0.23 0.28 2.30
CA HIS A 116 -0.25 -0.44 3.55
C HIS A 116 -1.64 -0.37 4.16
N LEU A 117 -2.21 -1.54 4.49
CA LEU A 117 -3.45 -1.67 5.24
C LEU A 117 -3.16 -2.41 6.54
N MET A 118 -3.55 -1.83 7.68
CA MET A 118 -3.57 -2.50 8.97
C MET A 118 -5.02 -2.85 9.31
N ASP A 119 -5.27 -4.11 9.65
CA ASP A 119 -6.57 -4.62 10.06
C ASP A 119 -6.49 -5.12 11.51
N GLY A 120 -7.24 -4.47 12.39
CA GLY A 120 -7.33 -4.83 13.81
C GLY A 120 -8.35 -5.95 14.09
N LEU A 121 -8.93 -6.56 13.06
CA LEU A 121 -9.75 -7.76 13.19
C LEU A 121 -8.84 -8.99 13.15
N CYS A 122 -8.95 -9.86 14.17
CA CYS A 122 -8.06 -10.99 14.46
C CYS A 122 -7.99 -12.11 13.40
N ASP A 123 -8.46 -11.92 12.16
CA ASP A 123 -8.48 -12.94 11.11
C ASP A 123 -7.79 -12.45 9.83
N TYR A 124 -6.70 -13.12 9.47
CA TYR A 124 -6.02 -12.95 8.19
C TYR A 124 -7.01 -13.22 7.04
N ASN A 125 -7.15 -12.25 6.14
CA ASN A 125 -8.19 -12.29 5.11
C ASN A 125 -7.65 -11.93 3.72
N GLY A 126 -7.69 -12.89 2.80
CA GLY A 126 -7.29 -12.70 1.40
C GLY A 126 -8.07 -11.62 0.64
N THR A 127 -9.21 -11.14 1.17
CA THR A 127 -9.92 -9.98 0.60
C THR A 127 -9.20 -8.65 0.83
N ARG A 128 -8.29 -8.55 1.82
CA ARG A 128 -7.49 -7.33 2.05
C ARG A 128 -6.49 -7.08 0.93
N LYS A 129 -5.88 -8.15 0.40
CA LYS A 129 -5.09 -8.06 -0.83
C LYS A 129 -5.91 -7.51 -2.00
N ALA A 130 -7.13 -8.03 -2.19
CA ALA A 130 -8.01 -7.56 -3.27
C ALA A 130 -8.30 -6.06 -3.15
N LEU A 131 -8.56 -5.57 -1.92
CA LEU A 131 -8.71 -4.13 -1.67
C LEU A 131 -7.44 -3.34 -2.06
N LEU A 132 -6.24 -3.79 -1.65
CA LEU A 132 -4.99 -3.12 -2.02
C LEU A 132 -4.77 -3.09 -3.54
N VAL A 133 -5.11 -4.18 -4.24
CA VAL A 133 -5.04 -4.25 -5.71
C VAL A 133 -6.01 -3.27 -6.36
N ASP A 134 -7.27 -3.21 -5.90
CA ASP A 134 -8.26 -2.26 -6.40
C ASP A 134 -7.79 -0.81 -6.22
N VAL A 135 -7.16 -0.50 -5.07
CA VAL A 135 -6.60 0.82 -4.80
C VAL A 135 -5.41 1.12 -5.69
N MET A 136 -4.50 0.16 -5.89
CA MET A 136 -3.37 0.28 -6.81
C MET A 136 -3.83 0.59 -8.24
N GLU A 137 -4.82 -0.15 -8.76
CA GLU A 137 -5.37 0.07 -10.11
C GLU A 137 -6.06 1.42 -10.27
N SER A 138 -6.47 2.04 -9.16
CA SER A 138 -7.10 3.35 -9.13
C SER A 138 -6.11 4.54 -9.15
N ILE A 139 -4.80 4.30 -9.02
CA ILE A 139 -3.80 5.36 -8.96
C ILE A 139 -3.85 6.21 -10.24
N ARG A 140 -3.95 7.54 -10.08
CA ARG A 140 -3.87 8.52 -11.16
C ARG A 140 -2.91 9.64 -10.79
N VAL A 141 -1.82 9.76 -11.52
CA VAL A 141 -0.81 10.82 -11.32
C VAL A 141 -1.36 12.16 -11.80
N LEU A 142 -1.08 13.21 -11.02
CA LEU A 142 -1.48 14.57 -11.35
C LEU A 142 -0.57 15.14 -12.44
N SER A 143 -1.19 15.70 -13.49
CA SER A 143 -0.55 16.44 -14.60
C SER A 143 -0.19 17.87 -14.24
#